data_AF-A0A4Y9RQY8-F1
#
_entry.id   AF-A0A4Y9RQY8-F1
#
_cell.length_a   1.000
_cell.length_b   1.000
_cell.length_c   1.000
_cell.angle_alpha   90.00
_cell.angle_beta   90.00
_cell.angle_gamma   90.00
#
_symmetry.space_group_name_H-M   'P 1'
#
loop_
_entity.id
_entity.type
_entity.pdbx_description
1 polymer ?
#
loop_
_entity_poly.entity_id
_entity_poly.type
_entity_poly.pdbx_seq_one_letter_code
_entity_poly.pdbx_strand_id
1 'polypeptide(L)'
;MGVFMSANTIGGRIIVKAGYERDAVFHAAAALLDTEQVRFVMTIADGHAWYLAAPAADFANDPDAVAPLAAALPGHPGHKGDAAYVFEVASGRVLVIVKQPESLKTFYGTEQQARRFVEMEGCTKTYGVETGGLPWQSFLAEQRREAAKLARSVVMLGAGIATVTAVVWLGAAVVAGRNRQAIEDLLAQHRQELSGSVAQLTATPVGNTALREHARLADEVMRYPNAQIKRFRFEDGRISWLVHVPGTAAIDRFKALGANVDPVGQDGGKIAIERKVN
;
A
#
# COMPACT_ATOMS: atom_id res chain seq x y z
N MET A 1 -32.67 24.85 0.85
CA MET A 1 -32.88 23.40 0.98
C MET A 1 -34.25 23.08 0.43
N GLY A 2 -34.34 22.08 -0.46
CA GLY A 2 -35.62 21.61 -0.98
C GLY A 2 -36.40 20.88 0.11
N VAL A 3 -37.72 20.94 0.05
CA VAL A 3 -38.61 20.19 0.92
C VAL A 3 -39.06 18.94 0.17
N PHE A 4 -38.86 17.76 0.74
CA PHE A 4 -39.31 16.52 0.12
C PHE A 4 -39.64 15.45 1.17
N MET A 5 -40.74 14.74 0.92
CA MET A 5 -41.19 13.58 1.68
C MET A 5 -41.45 12.42 0.72
N SER A 6 -40.91 11.26 1.03
CA SER A 6 -41.20 10.04 0.26
C SER A 6 -42.63 9.54 0.56
N ALA A 7 -43.29 9.00 -0.47
CA ALA A 7 -44.54 8.27 -0.33
C ALA A 7 -44.41 7.01 0.55
N ASN A 8 -43.21 6.41 0.58
CA ASN A 8 -42.88 5.21 1.34
C ASN A 8 -42.34 5.54 2.75
N THR A 9 -42.68 6.72 3.28
CA THR A 9 -42.23 7.12 4.61
C THR A 9 -42.95 6.29 5.67
N ILE A 10 -42.17 5.64 6.52
CA ILE A 10 -42.62 4.96 7.72
C ILE A 10 -42.28 5.78 8.96
N GLY A 11 -43.12 5.70 9.98
CA GLY A 11 -42.88 6.27 11.30
C GLY A 11 -42.69 5.15 12.32
N GLY A 12 -41.85 5.38 13.32
CA GLY A 12 -41.64 4.41 14.37
C GLY A 12 -41.15 5.01 15.68
N ARG A 13 -41.21 4.18 16.71
CA ARG A 13 -40.70 4.45 18.05
C ARG A 13 -39.90 3.25 18.51
N ILE A 14 -38.72 3.50 19.05
CA ILE A 14 -37.92 2.46 19.69
C ILE A 14 -37.36 2.95 21.03
N ILE A 15 -37.27 2.03 21.98
CA ILE A 15 -36.55 2.27 23.23
C ILE A 15 -35.06 2.17 22.92
N VAL A 16 -34.28 3.16 23.34
CA VAL A 16 -32.87 3.24 22.97
C VAL A 16 -32.00 3.46 24.20
N LYS A 17 -30.85 2.79 24.20
CA LYS A 17 -29.77 3.07 25.13
C LYS A 17 -29.01 4.29 24.64
N ALA A 18 -28.63 5.17 25.58
CA ALA A 18 -27.82 6.35 25.29
C ALA A 18 -26.57 6.00 24.46
N GLY A 19 -26.39 6.67 23.33
CA GLY A 19 -25.25 6.49 22.41
C GLY A 19 -25.45 5.46 21.28
N TYR A 20 -26.56 4.71 21.27
CA TYR A 20 -26.89 3.72 20.22
C TYR A 20 -28.18 4.02 19.48
N GLU A 21 -28.73 5.23 19.66
CA GLU A 21 -30.05 5.61 19.15
C GLU A 21 -30.09 5.54 17.63
N ARG A 22 -29.04 6.06 16.99
CA ARG A 22 -28.93 6.12 15.53
C ARG A 22 -28.86 4.73 14.90
N ASP A 23 -28.02 3.86 15.44
CA ASP A 23 -27.86 2.47 14.96
C ASP A 23 -29.15 1.68 15.11
N ALA A 24 -29.81 1.83 16.27
CA ALA A 24 -31.07 1.15 16.54
C ALA A 24 -32.18 1.63 15.60
N VAL A 25 -32.29 2.95 15.35
CA VAL A 25 -33.24 3.52 14.37
C VAL A 25 -32.94 2.99 12.98
N PHE A 26 -31.66 2.98 12.57
CA PHE A 26 -31.25 2.49 11.26
C PHE A 26 -31.66 1.03 11.06
N HIS A 27 -31.33 0.14 12.00
CA HIS A 27 -31.67 -1.28 11.87
C HIS A 27 -33.17 -1.54 11.91
N ALA A 28 -33.92 -0.84 12.77
CA ALA A 28 -35.37 -0.94 12.83
C ALA A 28 -36.01 -0.48 11.52
N ALA A 29 -35.55 0.65 10.97
CA ALA A 29 -36.05 1.18 9.71
C ALA A 29 -35.68 0.29 8.51
N ALA A 30 -34.45 -0.22 8.47
CA ALA A 30 -33.98 -1.12 7.42
C ALA A 30 -34.78 -2.42 7.38
N ALA A 31 -35.09 -2.99 8.55
CA ALA A 31 -35.92 -4.18 8.65
C ALA A 31 -37.36 -3.95 8.17
N LEU A 32 -37.94 -2.78 8.46
CA LEU A 32 -39.32 -2.46 8.04
C LEU A 32 -39.43 -2.07 6.55
N LEU A 33 -38.40 -1.43 6.00
CA LEU A 33 -38.36 -1.02 4.59
C LEU A 33 -37.76 -2.08 3.66
N ASP A 34 -37.31 -3.21 4.22
CA ASP A 34 -36.64 -4.30 3.49
C ASP A 34 -35.45 -3.80 2.64
N THR A 35 -34.67 -2.87 3.18
CA THR A 35 -33.50 -2.29 2.50
C THR A 35 -32.53 -1.69 3.49
N GLU A 36 -31.23 -1.83 3.23
CA GLU A 36 -30.17 -1.14 4.00
C GLU A 36 -29.97 0.31 3.54
N GLN A 37 -30.50 0.66 2.36
CA GLN A 37 -30.39 2.01 1.83
C GLN A 37 -31.55 2.86 2.34
N VAL A 38 -31.45 3.27 3.59
CA VAL A 38 -32.47 4.07 4.27
C VAL A 38 -31.97 5.48 4.54
N ARG A 39 -32.88 6.45 4.43
CA ARG A 39 -32.73 7.77 5.02
C ARG A 39 -33.73 7.93 6.15
N PHE A 40 -33.29 8.57 7.23
CA PHE A 40 -34.17 8.81 8.37
C PHE A 40 -33.92 10.18 9.00
N VAL A 41 -34.94 10.65 9.71
CA VAL A 41 -34.85 11.74 10.68
C VAL A 41 -35.26 11.17 12.03
N MET A 42 -34.60 11.61 13.10
CA MET A 42 -34.91 11.14 14.44
C MET A 42 -34.83 12.26 15.45
N THR A 43 -35.58 12.12 16.52
CA THR A 43 -35.48 12.91 17.74
C THR A 43 -35.54 11.98 18.95
N ILE A 44 -34.97 12.44 20.06
CA ILE A 44 -34.96 11.70 21.31
C ILE A 44 -35.83 12.48 22.30
N ALA A 45 -36.85 11.82 22.83
CA ALA A 45 -37.72 12.38 23.85
C ALA A 45 -38.27 11.25 24.72
N ASP A 46 -38.45 11.52 26.01
CA ASP A 46 -39.07 10.59 26.97
C ASP A 46 -38.40 9.20 27.00
N GLY A 47 -37.08 9.15 26.79
CA GLY A 47 -36.31 7.89 26.75
C GLY A 47 -36.50 7.04 25.48
N HIS A 48 -37.16 7.57 24.46
CA HIS A 48 -37.41 6.89 23.19
C HIS A 48 -36.79 7.66 22.03
N ALA A 49 -36.32 6.93 21.02
CA ALA A 49 -36.03 7.51 19.72
C ALA A 49 -37.28 7.40 18.84
N TRP A 50 -37.78 8.57 18.44
CA TRP A 50 -38.87 8.72 17.50
C TRP A 50 -38.26 9.01 16.14
N TYR A 51 -38.68 8.29 15.10
CA TYR A 51 -38.07 8.41 13.80
C TYR A 51 -39.08 8.36 12.66
N LEU A 52 -38.70 9.03 11.56
CA LEU A 52 -39.28 8.82 10.24
C LEU A 52 -38.20 8.26 9.35
N ALA A 53 -38.54 7.26 8.55
CA ALA A 53 -37.61 6.63 7.63
C ALA A 53 -38.24 6.41 6.26
N ALA A 54 -37.42 6.47 5.22
CA ALA A 54 -37.83 6.18 3.86
C ALA A 54 -36.66 5.57 3.06
N PRO A 55 -36.94 4.80 2.00
CA PRO A 55 -35.92 4.29 1.09
C PRO A 55 -35.10 5.43 0.48
N ALA A 56 -33.78 5.31 0.47
CA ALA A 56 -32.88 6.32 -0.06
C ALA A 56 -33.05 6.55 -1.57
N ALA A 57 -33.55 5.54 -2.30
CA ALA A 57 -33.85 5.62 -3.73
C ALA A 57 -34.86 6.73 -4.07
N ASP A 58 -35.78 7.03 -3.14
CA ASP A 58 -36.81 8.06 -3.35
C ASP A 58 -36.22 9.48 -3.36
N PHE A 59 -34.98 9.66 -2.88
CA PHE A 59 -34.30 10.95 -2.74
C PHE A 59 -33.28 11.21 -3.85
N ALA A 60 -33.31 10.45 -4.95
CA ALA A 60 -32.34 10.60 -6.04
C ALA A 60 -32.35 12.02 -6.65
N ASN A 61 -33.53 12.64 -6.76
CA ASN A 61 -33.69 13.99 -7.30
C ASN A 61 -33.50 15.10 -6.24
N ASP A 62 -33.66 14.76 -4.96
CA ASP A 62 -33.64 15.70 -3.84
C ASP A 62 -32.69 15.23 -2.72
N PRO A 63 -31.36 15.19 -2.98
CA PRO A 63 -30.40 14.61 -2.05
C PRO A 63 -30.25 15.39 -0.74
N ASP A 64 -30.50 16.71 -0.76
CA ASP A 64 -30.39 17.60 0.42
C ASP A 64 -31.78 18.01 0.97
N ALA A 65 -32.77 17.15 0.75
CA ALA A 65 -34.13 17.36 1.23
C ALA A 65 -34.22 17.48 2.75
N VAL A 66 -35.16 18.30 3.21
CA VAL A 66 -35.62 18.31 4.60
C VAL A 66 -36.98 17.64 4.72
N ALA A 67 -37.23 16.99 5.85
CA ALA A 67 -38.48 16.34 6.23
C ALA A 67 -39.36 17.29 7.05
N PRO A 68 -40.39 17.95 6.49
CA PRO A 68 -41.23 18.87 7.26
C PRO A 68 -41.98 18.15 8.37
N LEU A 69 -42.48 16.95 8.08
CA LEU A 69 -43.21 16.12 9.04
C LEU A 69 -42.36 15.63 10.21
N ALA A 70 -41.05 15.93 10.25
CA ALA A 70 -40.27 15.84 11.47
C ALA A 70 -40.86 16.67 12.63
N ALA A 71 -41.69 17.68 12.33
CA ALA A 71 -42.48 18.40 13.33
C ALA A 71 -43.45 17.51 14.12
N ALA A 72 -43.82 16.34 13.61
CA ALA A 72 -44.61 15.35 14.34
C ALA A 72 -43.81 14.65 15.45
N LEU A 73 -42.48 14.68 15.39
CA LEU A 73 -41.62 13.95 16.31
C LEU A 73 -41.46 14.71 17.64
N PRO A 74 -41.69 14.04 18.79
CA PRO A 74 -41.41 14.60 20.11
C PRO A 74 -39.97 15.11 20.24
N GLY A 75 -39.79 16.28 20.85
CA GLY A 75 -38.48 16.95 20.96
C GLY A 75 -38.12 17.85 19.77
N HIS A 76 -38.88 17.81 18.67
CA HIS A 76 -38.76 18.83 17.62
C HIS A 76 -39.40 20.16 18.08
N PRO A 77 -38.80 21.35 17.79
CA PRO A 77 -39.38 22.64 18.18
C PRO A 77 -40.79 22.91 17.63
N GLY A 78 -41.12 22.31 16.49
CA GLY A 78 -42.45 22.36 15.87
C GLY A 78 -43.48 21.38 16.44
N HIS A 79 -43.12 20.57 17.44
CA HIS A 79 -44.00 19.56 18.01
C HIS A 79 -45.08 20.17 18.92
N LYS A 80 -46.31 20.22 18.41
CA LYS A 80 -47.53 20.71 19.08
C LYS A 80 -48.30 19.64 19.89
N GLY A 81 -47.73 18.46 20.11
CA GLY A 81 -48.34 17.37 20.89
C GLY A 81 -48.97 16.26 20.04
N ASP A 82 -49.79 15.42 20.67
CA ASP A 82 -50.46 14.31 19.99
C ASP A 82 -51.58 14.82 19.07
N ALA A 83 -51.37 14.64 17.77
CA ALA A 83 -52.21 15.15 16.69
C ALA A 83 -51.85 14.49 15.35
N ALA A 84 -52.67 14.74 14.34
CA ALA A 84 -52.34 14.47 12.95
C ALA A 84 -51.54 15.64 12.35
N TYR A 85 -50.38 15.35 11.79
CA TYR A 85 -49.56 16.31 11.06
C TYR A 85 -49.69 16.03 9.58
N VAL A 86 -50.10 17.04 8.81
CA VAL A 86 -50.41 16.90 7.39
C VAL A 86 -49.44 17.73 6.59
N PHE A 87 -48.88 17.11 5.55
CA PHE A 87 -48.04 17.75 4.57
C PHE A 87 -48.59 17.48 3.18
N GLU A 88 -48.83 18.55 2.42
CA GLU A 88 -49.25 18.44 1.04
C GLU A 88 -48.03 18.09 0.17
N VAL A 89 -48.14 16.95 -0.51
CA VAL A 89 -47.20 16.49 -1.52
C VAL A 89 -47.71 16.94 -2.89
N ALA A 90 -46.83 17.01 -3.88
CA ALA A 90 -47.22 17.36 -5.24
C ALA A 90 -48.39 16.51 -5.77
N SER A 91 -49.15 17.11 -6.69
CA SER A 91 -50.26 16.46 -7.42
C SER A 91 -51.47 16.08 -6.56
N GLY A 92 -51.81 16.89 -5.55
CA GLY A 92 -53.03 16.72 -4.75
C GLY A 92 -53.00 15.49 -3.83
N ARG A 93 -51.80 15.00 -3.53
CA ARG A 93 -51.58 13.91 -2.56
C ARG A 93 -51.09 14.51 -1.26
N VAL A 94 -51.38 13.83 -0.16
CA VAL A 94 -50.95 14.26 1.17
C VAL A 94 -50.26 13.11 1.87
N LEU A 95 -49.24 13.47 2.65
CA LEU A 95 -48.62 12.57 3.62
C LEU A 95 -49.06 13.03 5.00
N VAL A 96 -49.54 12.09 5.80
CA VAL A 96 -50.02 12.34 7.16
C VAL A 96 -49.28 11.48 8.14
N ILE A 97 -48.91 12.09 9.26
CA ILE A 97 -48.35 11.41 10.42
C ILE A 97 -49.28 11.60 11.59
N VAL A 98 -49.85 10.51 12.08
CA VAL A 98 -50.64 10.50 13.29
C VAL A 98 -49.72 10.16 14.46
N LYS A 99 -49.51 11.15 15.33
CA LYS A 99 -48.77 10.98 16.58
C LYS A 99 -49.75 10.75 17.73
N GLN A 100 -49.60 9.60 18.36
CA GLN A 100 -50.27 9.20 19.61
C GLN A 100 -49.21 8.93 20.69
N PRO A 101 -49.56 8.89 21.99
CA PRO A 101 -48.57 8.76 23.08
C PRO A 101 -47.53 7.66 22.85
N GLU A 102 -47.97 6.49 22.36
CA GLU A 102 -47.13 5.31 22.21
C GLU A 102 -46.80 4.93 20.76
N SER A 103 -47.41 5.59 19.76
CA SER A 103 -47.27 5.19 18.37
C SER A 103 -47.17 6.35 17.40
N LEU A 104 -46.44 6.12 16.32
CA LEU A 104 -46.30 7.03 15.19
C LEU A 104 -46.72 6.28 13.94
N LYS A 105 -47.85 6.65 13.35
CA LYS A 105 -48.38 5.99 12.15
C LYS A 105 -48.34 6.94 10.97
N THR A 106 -48.00 6.43 9.80
CA THR A 106 -47.91 7.21 8.57
C THR A 106 -48.94 6.75 7.56
N PHE A 107 -49.44 7.69 6.77
CA PHE A 107 -50.36 7.40 5.67
C PHE A 107 -50.08 8.34 4.49
N TYR A 108 -49.99 7.77 3.29
CA TYR A 108 -49.85 8.49 2.04
C TYR A 108 -51.05 8.22 1.14
N GLY A 109 -51.69 9.26 0.63
CA GLY A 109 -52.85 9.10 -0.24
C GLY A 109 -53.47 10.40 -0.68
N THR A 110 -54.74 10.36 -1.08
CA THR A 110 -55.51 11.58 -1.37
C THR A 110 -55.94 12.26 -0.08
N GLU A 111 -56.27 13.56 -0.15
CA GLU A 111 -56.74 14.32 1.01
C GLU A 111 -57.95 13.66 1.69
N GLN A 112 -58.89 13.13 0.90
CA GLN A 112 -60.07 12.45 1.45
C GLN A 112 -59.71 11.15 2.19
N GLN A 113 -58.77 10.36 1.66
CA GLN A 113 -58.31 9.14 2.32
C GLN A 113 -57.55 9.46 3.61
N ALA A 114 -56.73 10.52 3.58
CA ALA A 114 -56.00 10.99 4.74
C ALA A 114 -56.92 11.47 5.87
N ARG A 115 -57.99 12.22 5.54
CA ARG A 115 -59.01 12.60 6.54
C ARG A 115 -59.66 11.37 7.19
N ARG A 116 -60.05 10.38 6.39
CA ARG A 116 -60.57 9.09 6.89
C ARG A 116 -59.56 8.37 7.79
N PHE A 117 -58.28 8.37 7.42
CA PHE A 117 -57.22 7.78 8.23
C PHE A 117 -57.08 8.47 9.59
N VAL A 118 -57.09 9.80 9.62
CA VAL A 118 -57.04 10.59 10.87
C VAL A 118 -58.25 10.30 11.76
N GLU A 119 -59.45 10.20 11.17
CA GLU A 119 -60.69 9.85 11.88
C GLU A 119 -60.64 8.44 12.46
N MET A 120 -60.17 7.44 11.69
CA MET A 120 -60.01 6.06 12.16
C MET A 120 -59.01 5.93 13.30
N GLU A 121 -57.95 6.75 13.29
CA GLU A 121 -56.96 6.81 14.36
C GLU A 121 -57.43 7.66 15.56
N GLY A 122 -58.66 8.18 15.54
CA GLY A 122 -59.26 8.90 16.67
C GLY A 122 -58.64 10.28 16.94
N CYS A 123 -57.89 10.84 15.99
CA CYS A 123 -57.23 12.12 16.16
C CYS A 123 -58.20 13.29 15.89
N THR A 124 -58.44 14.13 16.90
CA THR A 124 -59.32 15.30 16.77
C THR A 124 -58.59 16.56 16.30
N LYS A 125 -57.26 16.61 16.48
CA LYS A 125 -56.43 17.77 16.16
C LYS A 125 -55.61 17.48 14.91
N THR A 126 -55.57 18.45 14.01
CA THR A 126 -54.80 18.38 12.77
C THR A 126 -53.97 19.65 12.61
N TYR A 127 -52.68 19.49 12.28
CA TYR A 127 -51.74 20.58 12.05
C TYR A 127 -51.17 20.48 10.63
N GLY A 128 -51.32 21.56 9.86
CA GLY A 128 -50.58 21.73 8.62
C GLY A 128 -49.12 22.07 8.90
N VAL A 129 -48.21 21.43 8.17
CA VAL A 129 -46.78 21.69 8.26
C VAL A 129 -46.32 22.34 6.96
N GLU A 130 -45.99 23.63 7.02
CA GLU A 130 -45.66 24.41 5.81
C GLU A 130 -44.16 24.68 5.68
N THR A 131 -43.47 24.95 6.79
CA THR A 131 -42.04 25.28 6.81
C THR A 131 -41.37 24.83 8.10
N GLY A 132 -40.12 24.36 7.98
CA GLY A 132 -39.35 23.82 9.10
C GLY A 132 -39.41 22.29 9.14
N GLY A 133 -38.24 21.67 9.09
CA GLY A 133 -38.07 20.22 9.09
C GLY A 133 -36.64 19.84 9.41
N LEU A 134 -36.41 18.56 9.66
CA LEU A 134 -35.05 18.05 9.88
C LEU A 134 -34.45 17.54 8.56
N PRO A 135 -33.15 17.74 8.32
CA PRO A 135 -32.50 17.19 7.15
C PRO A 135 -32.50 15.66 7.21
N TRP A 136 -32.83 15.01 6.10
CA TRP A 136 -32.76 13.55 6.00
C TRP A 136 -31.31 13.09 6.16
N GLN A 137 -31.08 12.18 7.10
CA GLN A 137 -29.76 11.62 7.38
C GLN A 137 -29.62 10.27 6.68
N SER A 138 -28.42 9.95 6.21
CA SER A 138 -28.10 8.65 5.63
C SER A 138 -26.95 8.03 6.41
N PHE A 139 -27.23 6.90 7.05
CA PHE A 139 -26.25 6.15 7.83
C PHE A 139 -25.05 5.70 6.99
N LEU A 140 -25.32 5.12 5.82
CA LEU A 140 -24.29 4.66 4.89
C LEU A 140 -23.45 5.81 4.32
N ALA A 141 -24.03 6.98 4.07
CA ALA A 141 -23.28 8.13 3.58
C ALA A 141 -22.28 8.64 4.62
N GLU A 142 -22.66 8.64 5.90
CA GLU A 142 -21.77 8.99 7.00
C GLU A 142 -20.67 7.93 7.18
N GLN A 143 -21.03 6.64 7.24
CA GLN A 143 -20.03 5.57 7.33
C GLN A 143 -19.04 5.59 6.16
N ARG A 144 -19.50 5.87 4.93
CA ARG A 144 -18.61 6.03 3.77
C ARG A 144 -17.68 7.22 3.93
N ARG A 145 -18.15 8.33 4.49
CA ARG A 145 -17.29 9.51 4.77
C ARG A 145 -16.23 9.19 5.81
N GLU A 146 -16.57 8.43 6.84
CA GLU A 146 -15.60 7.98 7.86
C GLU A 146 -14.58 7.00 7.29
N ALA A 147 -15.05 6.00 6.53
CA ALA A 147 -14.17 5.06 5.83
C ALA A 147 -13.24 5.78 4.85
N ALA A 148 -13.73 6.79 4.12
CA ALA A 148 -12.90 7.59 3.22
C ALA A 148 -11.83 8.40 3.97
N LYS A 149 -12.14 8.94 5.16
CA LYS A 149 -11.16 9.62 6.02
C LYS A 149 -10.07 8.66 6.50
N LEU A 150 -10.45 7.44 6.93
CA LEU A 150 -9.51 6.41 7.34
C LEU A 150 -8.62 5.96 6.16
N ALA A 151 -9.22 5.68 5.00
CA ALA A 151 -8.50 5.31 3.79
C ALA A 151 -7.49 6.40 3.38
N ARG A 152 -7.90 7.67 3.40
CA ARG A 152 -7.00 8.80 3.11
C ARG A 152 -5.84 8.88 4.11
N SER A 153 -6.10 8.63 5.38
CA SER A 153 -5.07 8.62 6.44
C SER A 153 -4.05 7.50 6.21
N VAL A 154 -4.52 6.29 5.87
CA VAL A 154 -3.66 5.14 5.53
C VAL A 154 -2.80 5.44 4.31
N VAL A 155 -3.38 6.02 3.25
CA VAL A 155 -2.63 6.40 2.04
C VAL A 155 -1.55 7.44 2.36
N MET A 156 -1.86 8.45 3.18
CA MET A 156 -0.87 9.47 3.58
C MET A 156 0.28 8.87 4.40
N LEU A 157 -0.01 7.97 5.33
CA LEU A 157 1.02 7.27 6.11
C LEU A 157 1.89 6.39 5.21
N GLY A 158 1.27 5.63 4.30
CA GLY A 158 1.99 4.81 3.32
C GLY A 158 2.89 5.63 2.41
N ALA A 159 2.42 6.79 1.92
CA ALA A 159 3.22 7.71 1.13
C ALA A 159 4.41 8.28 1.92
N GLY A 160 4.21 8.58 3.21
CA GLY A 160 5.27 9.00 4.12
C GLY A 160 6.39 7.95 4.24
N ILE A 161 6.02 6.69 4.50
CA ILE A 161 6.98 5.57 4.61
C ILE A 161 7.71 5.34 3.29
N ALA A 162 7.00 5.39 2.16
CA ALA A 162 7.59 5.25 0.84
C ALA A 162 8.62 6.35 0.55
N THR A 163 8.32 7.59 0.96
CA THR A 163 9.22 8.74 0.80
C THR A 163 10.50 8.57 1.62
N VAL A 164 10.37 8.16 2.89
CA VAL A 164 11.54 7.89 3.75
C VAL A 164 12.40 6.77 3.16
N THR A 165 11.77 5.69 2.69
CA THR A 165 12.46 4.55 2.06
C THR A 165 13.22 4.98 0.80
N ALA A 166 12.59 5.81 -0.04
CA ALA A 166 13.23 6.35 -1.24
C ALA A 166 14.45 7.21 -0.91
N VAL A 167 14.36 8.05 0.13
CA VAL A 167 15.49 8.88 0.60
C VAL A 167 16.64 8.02 1.12
N VAL A 168 16.36 6.98 1.91
CA VAL A 168 17.37 6.04 2.40
C VAL A 168 18.05 5.32 1.23
N TRP A 169 17.27 4.86 0.25
CA TRP A 169 17.80 4.14 -0.91
C TRP A 169 18.67 5.05 -1.81
N LEU A 170 18.25 6.29 -2.03
CA LEU A 170 19.04 7.31 -2.73
C LEU A 170 20.35 7.60 -1.99
N GLY A 171 20.30 7.76 -0.66
CA GLY A 171 21.50 7.97 0.16
C GLY A 171 22.47 6.80 0.06
N ALA A 172 21.98 5.57 0.13
CA ALA A 172 22.79 4.36 -0.03
C ALA A 172 23.42 4.28 -1.42
N ALA A 173 22.70 4.63 -2.48
CA ALA A 173 23.21 4.65 -3.85
C ALA A 173 24.35 5.66 -4.03
N VAL A 174 24.25 6.86 -3.44
CA VAL A 174 25.31 7.87 -3.47
C VAL A 174 26.57 7.39 -2.74
N VAL A 175 26.42 6.80 -1.55
CA VAL A 175 27.55 6.25 -0.79
C VAL A 175 28.22 5.10 -1.55
N ALA A 176 27.43 4.18 -2.12
CA ALA A 176 27.94 3.08 -2.91
C ALA A 176 28.73 3.57 -4.15
N GLY A 177 28.26 4.63 -4.80
CA GLY A 177 28.95 5.26 -5.94
C GLY A 177 30.32 5.83 -5.54
N ARG A 178 30.39 6.57 -4.43
CA ARG A 178 31.66 7.13 -3.91
C ARG A 178 32.65 6.03 -3.51
N ASN A 179 32.16 4.97 -2.87
CA ASN A 179 33.02 3.86 -2.48
C ASN A 179 33.61 3.13 -3.69
N ARG A 180 32.85 2.97 -4.79
CA ARG A 180 33.37 2.39 -6.03
C ARG A 180 34.48 3.24 -6.64
N GLN A 181 34.29 4.56 -6.71
CA GLN A 181 35.32 5.49 -7.20
C GLN A 181 36.57 5.43 -6.33
N ALA A 182 36.42 5.48 -5.00
CA ALA A 182 37.56 5.38 -4.09
C ALA A 182 38.33 4.05 -4.23
N ILE A 183 37.63 2.93 -4.45
CA ILE A 183 38.25 1.63 -4.71
C ILE A 183 39.01 1.65 -6.04
N GLU A 184 38.42 2.21 -7.10
CA GLU A 184 39.08 2.34 -8.41
C GLU A 184 40.33 3.22 -8.34
N ASP A 185 40.27 4.34 -7.63
CA ASP A 185 41.40 5.24 -7.41
C ASP A 185 42.53 4.56 -6.63
N LEU A 186 42.20 3.84 -5.54
CA LEU A 186 43.17 3.07 -4.76
C LEU A 186 43.83 1.97 -5.61
N LEU A 187 43.04 1.27 -6.43
CA LEU A 187 43.57 0.25 -7.35
C LEU A 187 44.48 0.88 -8.42
N ALA A 188 44.14 2.05 -8.93
CA ALA A 188 44.97 2.78 -9.90
C ALA A 188 46.31 3.21 -9.29
N GLN A 189 46.30 3.75 -8.07
CA GLN A 189 47.51 4.11 -7.33
C GLN A 189 48.42 2.90 -7.10
N HIS A 190 47.88 1.79 -6.57
CA HIS A 190 48.67 0.58 -6.35
C HIS A 190 49.24 -0.01 -7.65
N ARG A 191 48.51 0.04 -8.76
CA ARG A 191 49.05 -0.37 -10.08
C ARG A 191 50.23 0.50 -10.49
N GLN A 192 50.16 1.81 -10.26
CA GLN A 192 51.24 2.73 -10.59
C GLN A 192 52.49 2.46 -9.72
N GLU A 193 52.31 2.28 -8.40
CA GLU A 193 53.39 1.92 -7.47
C GLU A 193 54.06 0.59 -7.83
N LEU A 194 53.26 -0.43 -8.14
CA LEU A 194 53.74 -1.74 -8.58
C LEU A 194 54.52 -1.60 -9.89
N SER A 195 54.02 -0.84 -10.86
CA SER A 195 54.72 -0.62 -12.12
C SER A 195 56.06 0.12 -11.94
N GLY A 196 56.12 1.10 -11.03
CA GLY A 196 57.36 1.81 -10.68
C GLY A 196 58.36 0.90 -9.98
N SER A 197 57.89 0.07 -9.05
CA SER A 197 58.72 -0.92 -8.35
C SER A 197 59.27 -1.98 -9.32
N VAL A 198 58.45 -2.47 -10.26
CA VAL A 198 58.87 -3.39 -11.33
C VAL A 198 59.87 -2.73 -12.28
N ALA A 199 59.69 -1.46 -12.63
CA ALA A 199 60.63 -0.70 -13.45
C ALA A 199 61.99 -0.51 -12.76
N GLN A 200 61.98 -0.23 -11.45
CA GLN A 200 63.19 -0.08 -10.65
C GLN A 200 63.94 -1.41 -10.49
N LEU A 201 63.21 -2.52 -10.29
CA LEU A 201 63.76 -3.87 -10.28
C LEU A 201 64.30 -4.29 -11.67
N THR A 202 63.72 -3.78 -12.76
CA THR A 202 64.24 -4.07 -14.10
C THR A 202 65.46 -3.24 -14.49
N ALA A 203 65.63 -2.03 -13.92
CA ALA A 203 66.74 -1.12 -14.18
C ALA A 203 68.06 -1.47 -13.45
N THR A 204 68.05 -2.34 -12.45
CA THR A 204 69.27 -2.77 -11.74
C THR A 204 70.04 -3.80 -12.60
N PRO A 205 71.26 -3.50 -13.09
CA PRO A 205 71.91 -4.32 -14.14
C PRO A 205 72.36 -5.73 -13.69
N VAL A 206 72.42 -6.01 -12.38
CA VAL A 206 73.05 -7.22 -11.84
C VAL A 206 72.04 -8.18 -11.18
N GLY A 207 70.78 -7.78 -10.98
CA GLY A 207 69.77 -8.62 -10.29
C GLY A 207 68.79 -9.39 -11.18
N ASN A 208 68.84 -9.21 -12.50
CA ASN A 208 67.66 -9.41 -13.34
C ASN A 208 67.74 -10.55 -14.37
N THR A 209 68.74 -11.44 -14.30
CA THR A 209 68.70 -12.69 -15.09
C THR A 209 67.60 -13.62 -14.59
N ALA A 210 67.44 -13.77 -13.27
CA ALA A 210 66.42 -14.63 -12.67
C ALA A 210 64.99 -14.16 -12.97
N LEU A 211 64.75 -12.85 -12.89
CA LEU A 211 63.45 -12.24 -13.18
C LEU A 211 63.13 -12.23 -14.69
N ARG A 212 64.10 -11.99 -15.57
CA ARG A 212 63.91 -12.12 -17.03
C ARG A 212 63.61 -13.55 -17.45
N GLU A 213 64.34 -14.52 -16.90
CA GLU A 213 64.08 -15.95 -17.15
C GLU A 213 62.72 -16.37 -16.57
N HIS A 214 62.34 -15.85 -15.38
CA HIS A 214 61.01 -16.08 -14.82
C HIS A 214 59.90 -15.50 -15.71
N ALA A 215 60.03 -14.26 -16.17
CA ALA A 215 59.04 -13.61 -17.04
C ALA A 215 58.93 -14.33 -18.40
N ARG A 216 60.05 -14.76 -18.99
CA ARG A 216 60.07 -15.54 -20.24
C ARG A 216 59.35 -16.88 -20.08
N LEU A 217 59.58 -17.57 -18.97
CA LEU A 217 58.94 -18.86 -18.71
C LEU A 217 57.46 -18.69 -18.37
N ALA A 218 57.09 -17.64 -17.64
CA ALA A 218 55.70 -17.30 -17.35
C ALA A 218 54.90 -17.00 -18.62
N ASP A 219 55.46 -16.25 -19.58
CA ASP A 219 54.80 -15.98 -20.86
C ASP A 219 54.57 -17.28 -21.66
N GLU A 220 55.55 -18.19 -21.68
CA GLU A 220 55.40 -19.47 -22.39
C GLU A 220 54.40 -20.41 -21.69
N VAL A 221 54.33 -20.41 -20.35
CA VAL A 221 53.35 -21.20 -19.60
C VAL A 221 51.92 -20.68 -19.79
N MET A 222 51.73 -19.35 -19.83
CA MET A 222 50.41 -18.73 -19.99
C MET A 222 49.78 -18.98 -21.38
N ARG A 223 50.56 -19.45 -22.36
CA ARG A 223 50.02 -19.87 -23.68
C ARG A 223 49.22 -21.17 -23.63
N TYR A 224 49.31 -21.92 -22.52
CA TYR A 224 48.59 -23.17 -22.33
C TYR A 224 47.39 -22.97 -21.39
N PRO A 225 46.17 -23.34 -21.82
CA PRO A 225 44.99 -23.30 -20.96
C PRO A 225 45.20 -24.15 -19.71
N ASN A 226 44.87 -23.62 -18.53
CA ASN A 226 44.99 -24.30 -17.23
C ASN A 226 46.42 -24.65 -16.78
N ALA A 227 47.46 -24.12 -17.42
CA ALA A 227 48.82 -24.29 -16.92
C ALA A 227 49.08 -23.40 -15.70
N GLN A 228 49.78 -23.94 -14.71
CA GLN A 228 50.05 -23.24 -13.44
C GLN A 228 51.50 -23.43 -13.01
N ILE A 229 52.17 -22.32 -12.68
CA ILE A 229 53.47 -22.34 -12.02
C ILE A 229 53.22 -22.59 -10.53
N LYS A 230 53.62 -23.76 -10.03
CA LYS A 230 53.40 -24.14 -8.62
C LYS A 230 54.53 -23.69 -7.70
N ARG A 231 55.76 -23.61 -8.22
CA ARG A 231 56.92 -23.19 -7.44
C ARG A 231 57.98 -22.57 -8.33
N PHE A 232 58.54 -21.46 -7.86
CA PHE A 232 59.74 -20.82 -8.38
C PHE A 232 60.75 -20.71 -7.26
N ARG A 233 61.99 -21.14 -7.50
CA ARG A 233 63.09 -21.02 -6.53
C ARG A 233 64.38 -20.65 -7.25
N PHE A 234 65.04 -19.62 -6.74
CA PHE A 234 66.35 -19.16 -7.20
C PHE A 234 67.33 -19.27 -6.03
N GLU A 235 68.27 -20.21 -6.15
CA GLU A 235 69.31 -20.49 -5.14
C GLU A 235 70.64 -20.73 -5.89
N ASP A 236 71.73 -20.12 -5.43
CA ASP A 236 73.10 -20.33 -5.94
C ASP A 236 73.28 -20.22 -7.47
N GLY A 237 72.60 -19.26 -8.11
CA GLY A 237 72.65 -19.06 -9.56
C GLY A 237 71.94 -20.13 -10.37
N ARG A 238 71.18 -21.02 -9.71
CA ARG A 238 70.28 -21.99 -10.35
C ARG A 238 68.85 -21.53 -10.21
N ILE A 239 68.12 -21.59 -11.31
CA ILE A 239 66.69 -21.36 -11.30
C ILE A 239 65.98 -22.70 -11.45
N SER A 240 65.05 -22.97 -10.55
CA SER A 240 64.18 -24.14 -10.58
C SER A 240 62.71 -23.71 -10.66
N TRP A 241 61.97 -24.33 -11.58
CA TRP A 241 60.55 -24.14 -11.75
C TRP A 241 59.83 -25.48 -11.66
N LEU A 242 58.68 -25.48 -10.99
CA LEU A 242 57.73 -26.58 -11.05
C LEU A 242 56.47 -26.07 -11.73
N VAL A 243 56.26 -26.51 -12.97
CA VAL A 243 55.09 -26.14 -13.77
C VAL A 243 54.18 -27.35 -13.90
N HIS A 244 52.88 -27.13 -13.77
CA HIS A 244 51.87 -28.12 -14.14
C HIS A 244 51.27 -27.71 -15.48
N VAL A 245 51.38 -28.59 -16.48
CA VAL A 245 50.84 -28.34 -17.82
C VAL A 245 49.97 -29.53 -18.24
N PRO A 246 48.71 -29.30 -18.65
CA PRO A 246 47.84 -30.37 -19.12
C PRO A 246 48.20 -30.78 -20.56
N GLY A 247 48.33 -32.09 -20.78
CA GLY A 247 48.54 -32.67 -22.11
C GLY A 247 50.00 -32.92 -22.51
N THR A 248 50.19 -33.84 -23.45
CA THR A 248 51.50 -34.33 -23.88
C THR A 248 52.21 -33.39 -24.86
N ALA A 249 51.47 -32.55 -25.60
CA ALA A 249 52.04 -31.63 -26.60
C ALA A 249 52.96 -30.54 -26.02
N ALA A 250 52.81 -30.21 -24.74
CA ALA A 250 53.68 -29.26 -24.05
C ALA A 250 55.06 -29.86 -23.68
N ILE A 251 55.12 -31.18 -23.50
CA ILE A 251 56.30 -31.87 -22.98
C ILE A 251 57.51 -31.69 -23.90
N ASP A 252 57.32 -31.81 -25.22
CA ASP A 252 58.42 -31.72 -26.19
C ASP A 252 58.99 -30.30 -26.28
N ARG A 253 58.15 -29.26 -26.12
CA ARG A 253 58.59 -27.87 -26.07
C ARG A 253 59.37 -27.56 -24.81
N PHE A 254 58.92 -28.06 -23.65
CA PHE A 254 59.65 -27.84 -22.40
C PHE A 254 60.97 -28.61 -22.35
N LYS A 255 61.06 -29.80 -22.96
CA LYS A 255 62.33 -30.51 -23.17
C LYS A 255 63.33 -29.68 -23.99
N ALA A 256 62.87 -28.99 -25.05
CA ALA A 256 63.72 -28.11 -25.84
C ALA A 256 64.27 -26.90 -25.04
N LEU A 257 63.61 -26.53 -23.94
CA LEU A 257 64.06 -25.48 -23.01
C LEU A 257 65.01 -26.00 -21.91
N GLY A 258 65.40 -27.29 -21.97
CA GLY A 258 66.31 -27.93 -21.00
C GLY A 258 65.61 -28.48 -19.76
N ALA A 259 64.28 -28.66 -19.79
CA ALA A 259 63.53 -29.24 -18.68
C ALA A 259 63.83 -30.73 -18.49
N ASN A 260 63.95 -31.16 -17.23
CA ASN A 260 63.94 -32.58 -16.90
C ASN A 260 62.50 -33.00 -16.61
N VAL A 261 61.87 -33.64 -17.59
CA VAL A 261 60.44 -33.98 -17.50
C VAL A 261 60.28 -35.33 -16.81
N ASP A 262 59.79 -35.32 -15.57
CA ASP A 262 59.27 -36.51 -14.91
C ASP A 262 57.80 -36.72 -15.33
N PRO A 263 57.47 -37.76 -16.12
CA PRO A 263 56.09 -38.02 -16.51
C PRO A 263 55.31 -38.57 -15.30
N VAL A 264 54.66 -37.69 -14.56
CA VAL A 264 53.74 -38.09 -13.48
C VAL A 264 52.32 -38.21 -14.04
N GLY A 265 51.94 -39.42 -14.46
CA GLY A 265 50.54 -39.85 -14.65
C GLY A 265 49.81 -39.35 -15.93
N GLN A 266 48.76 -40.06 -16.32
CA GLN A 266 48.00 -39.86 -17.58
C GLN A 266 47.19 -38.56 -17.69
N ASP A 267 47.11 -37.73 -16.62
CA ASP A 267 46.26 -36.52 -16.57
C ASP A 267 47.01 -35.18 -16.70
N GLY A 268 48.28 -35.20 -17.11
CA GLY A 268 49.09 -33.99 -17.28
C GLY A 268 50.27 -33.96 -16.30
N GLY A 269 51.47 -33.86 -16.87
CA GLY A 269 52.71 -33.97 -16.12
C GLY A 269 53.00 -32.75 -15.23
N LYS A 270 53.69 -33.00 -14.12
CA LYS A 270 54.46 -31.95 -13.44
C LYS A 270 55.82 -31.89 -14.12
N ILE A 271 56.16 -30.74 -14.68
CA ILE A 271 57.43 -30.53 -15.36
C ILE A 271 58.33 -29.76 -14.41
N ALA A 272 59.47 -30.37 -14.06
CA ALA A 272 60.54 -29.72 -13.32
C ALA A 272 61.54 -29.16 -14.34
N ILE A 273 61.78 -27.86 -14.28
CA ILE A 273 62.75 -27.19 -15.13
C ILE A 273 63.85 -26.71 -14.21
N GLU A 274 65.06 -27.22 -14.37
CA GLU A 274 66.24 -26.71 -13.67
C GLU A 274 67.22 -26.20 -14.71
N ARG A 275 67.63 -24.93 -14.57
CA ARG A 275 68.58 -24.32 -15.48
C ARG A 275 69.61 -23.53 -14.68
N LYS A 276 70.88 -23.81 -14.98
CA LYS A 276 71.99 -23.02 -14.45
C LYS A 276 72.10 -21.74 -15.27
N VAL A 277 72.06 -20.59 -14.59
CA VAL A 277 72.30 -19.29 -15.21
C VAL A 277 73.80 -19.05 -15.10
N ASN A 278 74.49 -19.01 -16.24
CA ASN A 278 75.87 -18.51 -16.31
C ASN A 278 75.84 -17.01 -16.57
#